data_AF-A0A0X1U800-F1
#
_entry.id   AF-A0A0X1U800-F1
#
_cell.length_a   1.000
_cell.length_b   1.000
_cell.length_c   1.000
_cell.angle_alpha   90.00
_cell.angle_beta   90.00
_cell.angle_gamma   90.00
#
_symmetry.space_group_name_H-M   'P 1'
#
loop_
_entity.id
_entity.type
_entity.pdbx_description
1 polymer ?
#
loop_
_entity_poly.entity_id
_entity_poly.type
_entity_poly.pdbx_seq_one_letter_code
_entity_poly.pdbx_strand_id
1 'polypeptide(L)'
;MKKKYFFIFIIILILFFISYSISNTTNIKKYLNNGTKIDTYAKNFMPAIEDLPKYRDISYKYNHFSIILFETEAITLVVHYDEETYEKEKGKLTEKYKFLDHKVVSDLIKINIIFLNTNFR
;
A
#
# COMPACT_ATOMS: atom_id res chain seq x y z
N MET A 1 -43.49 -24.10 3.61
CA MET A 1 -42.21 -24.20 4.38
C MET A 1 -40.99 -23.71 3.60
N LYS A 2 -40.84 -24.01 2.29
CA LYS A 2 -39.69 -23.58 1.45
C LYS A 2 -39.37 -22.06 1.48
N LYS A 3 -40.39 -21.19 1.50
CA LYS A 3 -40.21 -19.72 1.54
C LYS A 3 -39.52 -19.21 2.83
N LYS A 4 -39.72 -19.87 3.99
CA LYS A 4 -39.06 -19.49 5.25
C LYS A 4 -37.57 -19.81 5.22
N TYR A 5 -37.17 -20.95 4.65
CA TYR A 5 -35.77 -21.32 4.49
C TYR A 5 -35.03 -20.44 3.49
N PHE A 6 -35.72 -19.97 2.45
CA PHE A 6 -35.15 -19.00 1.49
C PHE A 6 -34.80 -17.66 2.17
N PHE A 7 -35.68 -17.16 3.05
CA PHE A 7 -35.38 -15.96 3.84
C PHE A 7 -34.20 -16.15 4.79
N ILE A 8 -34.12 -17.30 5.46
CA ILE A 8 -32.99 -17.64 6.35
C ILE A 8 -31.67 -17.70 5.55
N PHE A 9 -31.69 -18.28 4.35
CA PHE A 9 -30.52 -18.34 3.47
C PHE A 9 -30.04 -16.94 3.05
N ILE A 10 -30.95 -16.04 2.69
CA ILE A 10 -30.61 -14.65 2.35
C ILE A 10 -29.98 -13.92 3.54
N ILE A 11 -30.51 -14.11 4.76
CA ILE A 11 -29.96 -13.49 5.96
C ILE A 11 -28.53 -13.98 6.22
N ILE A 12 -28.29 -15.30 6.11
CA ILE A 12 -26.96 -15.88 6.26
C ILE A 12 -26.00 -15.33 5.20
N LEU A 13 -26.45 -15.25 3.94
CA LEU A 13 -25.68 -14.70 2.84
C LEU A 13 -25.27 -13.24 3.13
N ILE A 14 -26.21 -12.41 3.59
CA ILE A 14 -25.93 -11.01 3.97
C ILE A 14 -24.93 -10.93 5.12
N LEU A 15 -25.04 -11.81 6.14
CA LEU A 15 -24.09 -11.86 7.26
C LEU A 15 -22.66 -12.20 6.81
N PHE A 16 -22.48 -13.02 5.76
CA PHE A 16 -21.16 -13.28 5.17
C PHE A 16 -20.54 -12.05 4.50
N PHE A 17 -21.35 -11.08 4.04
CA PHE A 17 -20.85 -9.85 3.40
C PHE A 17 -20.49 -8.74 4.40
N ILE A 18 -20.72 -8.91 5.71
CA ILE A 18 -20.45 -7.87 6.73
C ILE A 18 -18.96 -7.82 7.13
N SER A 19 -18.14 -8.76 6.70
CA SER A 19 -16.70 -8.81 7.00
C SER A 19 -15.87 -7.82 6.17
N TYR A 20 -16.19 -6.53 6.30
CA TYR A 20 -15.40 -5.43 5.75
C TYR A 20 -14.68 -4.69 6.88
N SER A 21 -13.37 -4.56 6.77
CA SER A 21 -12.55 -3.80 7.72
C SER A 21 -11.63 -2.85 6.97
N ILE A 22 -11.60 -1.60 7.41
CA ILE A 22 -10.58 -0.62 7.03
C ILE A 22 -9.89 -0.15 8.29
N SER A 23 -8.56 -0.14 8.29
CA SER A 23 -7.79 0.57 9.30
C SER A 23 -6.70 1.40 8.65
N ASN A 24 -6.56 2.65 9.12
CA ASN A 24 -5.57 3.59 8.62
C ASN A 24 -4.77 4.16 9.79
N THR A 25 -3.45 4.26 9.64
CA THR A 25 -2.59 4.95 10.61
C THR A 25 -1.56 5.81 9.90
N THR A 26 -1.32 7.01 10.43
CA THR A 26 -0.35 7.97 9.88
C THR A 26 0.86 8.20 10.78
N ASN A 27 1.03 7.36 11.81
CA ASN A 27 2.07 7.57 12.81
C ASN A 27 3.43 7.11 12.28
N ILE A 28 4.34 8.05 12.04
CA ILE A 28 5.71 7.78 11.58
C ILE A 28 6.48 6.80 12.47
N LYS A 29 6.18 6.72 13.78
CA LYS A 29 6.79 5.74 14.70
C LYS A 29 6.43 4.30 14.36
N LYS A 30 5.35 4.09 13.60
CA LYS A 30 4.90 2.78 13.11
C LYS A 30 5.42 2.45 11.72
N TYR A 31 6.25 3.31 11.12
CA TYR A 31 6.88 3.05 9.84
C TYR A 31 7.70 1.76 9.89
N LEU A 32 7.37 0.80 9.01
CA LEU A 32 8.00 -0.52 8.92
C LEU A 32 8.01 -1.29 10.26
N ASN A 33 7.13 -0.92 11.18
CA ASN A 33 7.06 -1.44 12.53
C ASN A 33 5.62 -1.42 13.06
N ASN A 34 4.65 -1.70 12.20
CA ASN A 34 3.24 -1.79 12.58
C ASN A 34 2.86 -3.20 13.09
N GLY A 35 3.78 -4.17 13.03
CA GLY A 35 3.59 -5.55 13.48
C GLY A 35 2.91 -6.43 12.43
N THR A 36 2.90 -5.98 11.18
CA THR A 36 2.15 -6.58 10.06
C THR A 36 3.09 -7.29 9.09
N LYS A 37 2.61 -8.27 8.33
CA LYS A 37 3.47 -9.02 7.39
C LYS A 37 4.05 -8.12 6.30
N ILE A 38 3.33 -7.08 5.87
CA ILE A 38 3.84 -6.09 4.91
C ILE A 38 5.12 -5.40 5.39
N ASP A 39 5.34 -5.24 6.71
CA ASP A 39 6.56 -4.60 7.23
C ASP A 39 7.82 -5.35 6.80
N THR A 40 7.78 -6.69 6.80
CA THR A 40 8.91 -7.54 6.39
C THR A 40 9.24 -7.36 4.91
N TYR A 41 8.22 -7.26 4.05
CA TYR A 41 8.44 -7.06 2.62
C TYR A 41 8.88 -5.63 2.31
N ALA A 42 8.24 -4.64 2.93
CA ALA A 42 8.50 -3.24 2.68
C ALA A 42 9.93 -2.83 3.12
N LYS A 43 10.49 -3.43 4.17
CA LYS A 43 11.89 -3.20 4.60
C LYS A 43 12.94 -3.45 3.51
N ASN A 44 12.66 -4.30 2.53
CA ASN A 44 13.61 -4.56 1.44
C ASN A 44 13.60 -3.45 0.37
N PHE A 45 12.51 -2.71 0.26
CA PHE A 45 12.30 -1.73 -0.82
C PHE A 45 12.33 -0.29 -0.31
N MET A 46 11.81 -0.06 0.88
CA MET A 46 11.67 1.28 1.46
C MET A 46 12.93 1.71 2.22
N PRO A 47 13.28 3.00 2.18
CA PRO A 47 14.49 3.52 2.85
C PRO A 47 14.33 3.52 4.38
N ALA A 48 15.44 3.48 5.11
CA ALA A 48 15.41 3.76 6.55
C ALA A 48 15.05 5.24 6.78
N ILE A 49 14.32 5.57 7.85
CA ILE A 49 13.95 6.99 8.12
C ILE A 49 15.20 7.82 8.39
N GLU A 50 16.20 7.20 8.99
CA GLU A 50 17.46 7.83 9.37
C GLU A 50 18.28 8.29 8.16
N ASP A 51 18.09 7.62 7.02
CA ASP A 51 18.74 7.92 5.74
C ASP A 51 18.02 9.03 4.97
N LEU A 52 16.81 9.41 5.40
CA LEU A 52 16.02 10.45 4.75
C LEU A 52 16.45 11.85 5.21
N PRO A 53 16.33 12.85 4.34
CA PRO A 53 16.59 14.23 4.72
C PRO A 53 15.65 14.68 5.84
N LYS A 54 16.23 15.29 6.87
CA LYS A 54 15.54 15.70 8.09
C LYS A 54 15.01 17.13 8.06
N TYR A 55 15.22 17.86 6.95
CA TYR A 55 14.93 19.28 6.86
C TYR A 55 13.49 19.62 6.45
N ARG A 56 12.68 18.62 6.08
CA ARG A 56 11.24 18.77 5.79
C ARG A 56 10.41 17.64 6.40
N ASP A 57 9.11 17.88 6.50
CA ASP A 57 8.16 16.91 7.03
C ASP A 57 8.16 15.61 6.21
N ILE A 58 8.20 14.49 6.93
CA ILE A 58 8.04 13.14 6.40
C ILE A 58 6.67 12.64 6.86
N SER A 59 5.85 12.24 5.90
CA SER A 59 4.53 11.68 6.16
C SER A 59 4.51 10.19 5.88
N TYR A 60 3.94 9.43 6.81
CA TYR A 60 3.71 7.99 6.66
C TYR A 60 2.21 7.73 6.70
N LYS A 61 1.77 6.76 5.90
CA LYS A 61 0.40 6.23 5.95
C LYS A 61 0.42 4.73 5.70
N TYR A 62 -0.20 3.99 6.61
CA TYR A 62 -0.52 2.58 6.43
C TYR A 62 -2.03 2.45 6.29
N ASN A 63 -2.47 1.66 5.33
CA ASN A 63 -3.86 1.29 5.13
C ASN A 63 -3.96 -0.23 5.06
N HIS A 64 -4.96 -0.77 5.74
CA HIS A 64 -5.32 -2.17 5.67
C HIS A 64 -6.78 -2.26 5.28
N PHE A 65 -7.05 -3.05 4.23
CA PHE A 65 -8.38 -3.32 3.74
C PHE A 65 -8.59 -4.83 3.71
N SER A 66 -9.69 -5.27 4.30
CA SER A 66 -10.10 -6.67 4.26
C SER A 66 -11.54 -6.76 3.77
N ILE A 67 -11.77 -7.61 2.78
CA ILE A 67 -13.09 -7.95 2.22
C ILE A 67 -13.17 -9.47 2.13
N ILE A 68 -13.90 -10.10 3.06
CA ILE A 68 -14.26 -11.52 3.08
C ILE A 68 -13.06 -12.49 2.93
N LEU A 69 -12.60 -12.75 1.70
CA LEU A 69 -11.49 -13.65 1.36
C LEU A 69 -10.23 -12.93 0.88
N PHE A 70 -10.30 -11.60 0.75
CA PHE A 70 -9.20 -10.78 0.27
C PHE A 70 -8.73 -9.86 1.38
N GLU A 71 -7.42 -9.79 1.53
CA GLU A 71 -6.73 -8.89 2.42
C GLU A 71 -5.69 -8.13 1.60
N THR A 72 -5.66 -6.82 1.77
CA THR A 72 -4.66 -5.97 1.13
C THR A 72 -4.13 -4.96 2.12
N GLU A 73 -2.82 -4.80 2.11
CA GLU A 73 -2.09 -3.85 2.92
C GLU A 73 -1.38 -2.86 1.98
N ALA A 74 -1.34 -1.60 2.36
CA ALA A 74 -0.68 -0.55 1.59
C ALA A 74 0.11 0.36 2.53
N ILE A 75 1.39 0.55 2.22
CA ILE A 75 2.27 1.49 2.90
C ILE A 75 2.61 2.63 1.94
N THR A 76 2.52 3.86 2.43
CA THR A 76 2.90 5.07 1.72
C THR A 76 3.83 5.88 2.60
N LEU A 77 4.95 6.30 2.03
CA LEU A 77 5.89 7.24 2.62
C LEU A 77 6.02 8.42 1.67
N VAL A 78 5.77 9.62 2.16
CA VAL A 78 5.89 10.87 1.41
C VAL A 78 6.99 11.70 2.05
N VAL A 79 8.00 12.02 1.26
CA VAL A 79 9.17 12.81 1.66
C VAL A 79 9.25 14.00 0.72
N HIS A 80 9.38 15.20 1.29
CA HIS A 80 9.55 16.41 0.51
C HIS A 80 11.04 16.72 0.31
N TYR A 81 11.47 16.81 -0.94
CA TYR A 81 12.84 17.13 -1.32
C TYR A 81 12.94 18.54 -1.92
N ASP A 82 14.11 19.18 -1.79
CA ASP A 82 14.57 20.16 -2.77
C ASP A 82 15.02 19.46 -4.05
N GLU A 83 15.19 20.23 -5.13
CA GLU A 83 15.48 19.70 -6.46
C GLU A 83 16.81 18.95 -6.53
N GLU A 84 17.85 19.48 -5.87
CA GLU A 84 19.18 18.85 -5.83
C GLU A 84 19.13 17.49 -5.12
N THR A 85 18.48 17.44 -3.96
CA THR A 85 18.32 16.21 -3.18
C THR A 85 17.45 15.20 -3.91
N TYR A 86 16.41 15.66 -4.59
CA TYR A 86 15.53 14.81 -5.39
C TYR A 86 16.30 14.09 -6.51
N GLU A 87 17.06 14.81 -7.33
CA GLU A 87 17.80 14.21 -8.44
C GLU A 87 18.88 13.24 -7.93
N LYS A 88 19.50 13.54 -6.79
CA LYS A 88 20.45 12.63 -6.14
C LYS A 88 19.79 11.33 -5.67
N GLU A 89 18.66 11.39 -4.98
CA GLU A 89 17.94 10.19 -4.51
C GLU A 89 17.36 9.37 -5.67
N LYS A 90 16.86 10.04 -6.72
CA LYS A 90 16.41 9.41 -7.95
C LYS A 90 17.53 8.67 -8.68
N GLY A 91 18.74 9.24 -8.69
CA GLY A 91 19.93 8.57 -9.23
C GLY A 91 20.21 7.24 -8.52
N LYS A 92 20.24 7.25 -7.18
CA LYS A 92 20.43 6.03 -6.37
C LYS A 92 19.38 4.96 -6.66
N LEU A 93 18.12 5.36 -6.81
CA LEU A 93 17.04 4.42 -7.12
C LEU A 93 17.18 3.82 -8.52
N THR A 94 17.63 4.60 -9.49
CA THR A 94 17.84 4.16 -10.88
C THR A 94 19.03 3.22 -11.01
N GLU A 95 20.07 3.41 -10.19
CA GLU A 95 21.18 2.46 -10.09
C GLU A 95 20.75 1.14 -9.41
N LYS A 96 19.94 1.23 -8.35
CA LYS A 96 19.55 0.07 -7.54
C LYS A 96 18.44 -0.78 -8.19
N TYR A 97 17.53 -0.17 -8.93
CA TYR A 97 16.35 -0.84 -9.47
C TYR A 97 16.21 -0.61 -10.97
N LYS A 98 15.87 -1.68 -11.69
CA LYS A 98 15.43 -1.57 -13.08
C LYS A 98 13.96 -1.16 -13.11
N PHE A 99 13.70 0.09 -13.45
CA PHE A 99 12.34 0.57 -13.68
C PHE A 99 11.75 -0.08 -14.94
N LEU A 100 10.45 -0.36 -14.86
CA LEU A 100 9.68 -0.80 -16.01
C LEU A 100 9.45 0.39 -16.94
N ASP A 101 9.84 0.25 -18.19
CA ASP A 101 9.62 1.23 -19.27
C ASP A 101 8.26 1.03 -19.97
N HIS A 102 7.55 -0.05 -19.66
CA HIS A 102 6.24 -0.37 -20.20
C HIS A 102 5.30 -0.92 -19.12
N LYS A 103 3.99 -0.79 -19.38
CA LYS A 103 2.96 -1.34 -18.50
C LYS A 103 2.95 -2.86 -18.62
N VAL A 104 3.17 -3.56 -17.51
CA VAL A 104 2.97 -5.01 -17.43
C VAL A 104 1.49 -5.26 -17.11
N VAL A 105 0.77 -5.88 -18.04
CA VAL A 105 -0.58 -6.40 -17.81
C VAL A 105 -0.44 -7.88 -17.45
N SER A 106 -0.75 -8.26 -16.22
CA SER A 106 -0.77 -9.66 -15.80
C SER A 106 -2.18 -10.23 -15.95
N ASP A 107 -2.33 -11.29 -16.76
CA ASP A 107 -3.62 -11.93 -17.05
C ASP A 107 -4.24 -12.63 -15.83
N LEU A 108 -3.44 -12.96 -14.82
CA LEU A 108 -3.88 -13.70 -13.62
C LEU A 108 -4.53 -12.79 -12.57
N ILE A 109 -4.24 -11.48 -12.59
CA ILE A 109 -4.71 -10.55 -11.57
C ILE A 109 -4.95 -9.21 -12.25
N LYS A 110 -6.23 -8.85 -12.43
CA LYS A 110 -6.67 -7.52 -12.88
C LYS A 110 -6.46 -6.45 -11.79
N ILE A 111 -5.31 -6.44 -11.12
CA ILE A 111 -4.85 -5.36 -10.25
C ILE A 111 -3.95 -4.48 -11.11
N ASN A 112 -4.39 -3.25 -11.37
CA ASN A 112 -3.51 -2.23 -11.89
C ASN A 112 -2.49 -1.91 -10.78
N ILE A 113 -1.29 -2.48 -10.84
CA ILE A 113 -0.16 -1.96 -10.09
C ILE A 113 0.26 -0.67 -10.81
N ILE A 114 -0.32 0.45 -10.39
CA ILE A 114 0.10 1.77 -10.85
C ILE A 114 1.31 2.13 -9.99
N PHE A 115 2.52 1.96 -10.54
CA PHE A 115 3.61 2.82 -10.11
C PHE A 115 3.24 4.21 -10.60
N LEU A 116 2.80 5.08 -9.69
CA LEU A 116 2.59 6.48 -9.98
C LEU A 116 3.97 7.06 -10.34
N ASN A 117 4.29 7.06 -11.63
CA ASN A 117 5.29 7.95 -12.18
C ASN A 117 4.69 9.36 -12.07
N THR A 118 4.86 9.99 -10.91
CA THR A 118 4.51 11.39 -10.72
C THR A 118 5.50 12.23 -11.51
N ASN A 119 5.27 12.34 -12.82
CA ASN A 119 5.74 13.47 -13.62
C ASN A 119 5.01 14.71 -13.09
N PHE A 120 5.57 15.35 -12.07
CA PHE A 120 5.25 16.74 -11.78
C PHE A 120 6.02 17.58 -12.78
N ARG A 121 5.29 18.07 -13.78
CA ARG A 121 5.69 19.14 -14.67
C ARG A 121 5.47 20.48 -13.98
#